data_AF-A0A0F9HZI3-F1
#
_entry.id   AF-A0A0F9HZI3-F1
#
_cell.length_a   1.000
_cell.length_b   1.000
_cell.length_c   1.000
_cell.angle_alpha   90.00
_cell.angle_beta   90.00
_cell.angle_gamma   90.00
#
_symmetry.space_group_name_H-M   'P 1'
#
loop_
_entity.id
_entity.type
_entity.pdbx_description
1 polymer ?
#
loop_
_entity_poly.entity_id
_entity_poly.type
_entity_poly.pdbx_seq_one_letter_code
_entity_poly.pdbx_strand_id
1 'polypeptide(L)'
;MSINCSKCPEHPEKNCRVTDTHSIHEHTMPGNTFHEYEDLVNSSLETGTHHDQGKPSLALLSRISLEDTARVMDFGAAKYSTHNWHKGISWTAIMSSALRHLYAFNDGEDLDEESGLSHLAHAMCDVMFLLEYYHLDMSEFDDRWKVKATKTD
;
A
#
# COMPACT_ATOMS: atom_id res chain seq x y z
N MET A 1 -17.33 18.95 32.81
CA MET A 1 -18.17 18.16 31.87
C MET A 1 -17.39 16.90 31.56
N SER A 2 -17.78 15.79 32.17
CA SER A 2 -17.08 14.51 32.02
C SER A 2 -18.10 13.47 31.57
N ILE A 3 -17.74 12.78 30.50
CA ILE A 3 -18.53 11.76 29.83
C ILE A 3 -18.68 10.56 30.77
N ASN A 4 -19.91 10.06 30.86
CA ASN A 4 -20.33 8.98 31.73
C ASN A 4 -19.77 7.65 31.19
N CYS A 5 -18.80 7.04 31.89
CA CYS A 5 -18.33 5.69 31.58
C CYS A 5 -19.41 4.69 32.01
N SER A 6 -20.12 4.16 31.03
CA SER A 6 -21.20 3.19 31.24
C SER A 6 -20.61 1.82 31.54
N LYS A 7 -20.69 1.44 32.83
CA LYS A 7 -20.99 0.09 33.35
C LYS A 7 -20.15 -1.08 32.82
N CYS A 8 -19.03 -1.39 33.49
CA CYS A 8 -18.55 -2.77 33.57
C CYS A 8 -19.40 -3.56 34.61
N PRO A 9 -19.78 -4.83 34.36
CA PRO A 9 -20.88 -5.48 35.07
C PRO A 9 -20.55 -6.18 36.39
N GLU A 10 -19.31 -6.17 36.88
CA GLU A 10 -18.91 -7.17 37.89
C GLU A 10 -18.85 -6.73 39.36
N HIS A 11 -19.04 -5.47 39.74
CA HIS A 11 -19.03 -5.10 41.17
C HIS A 11 -19.96 -3.93 41.51
N PRO A 12 -21.06 -4.14 42.27
CA PRO A 12 -22.03 -3.08 42.56
C PRO A 12 -21.68 -2.15 43.72
N GLU A 13 -20.61 -2.35 44.49
CA GLU A 13 -20.36 -1.51 45.67
C GLU A 13 -18.88 -1.35 45.99
N LYS A 14 -18.12 -0.43 45.37
CA LYS A 14 -16.98 0.27 46.02
C LYS A 14 -16.78 1.67 45.46
N ASN A 15 -16.90 2.64 46.37
CA ASN A 15 -16.71 4.07 46.18
C ASN A 15 -15.23 4.35 45.84
N CYS A 16 -14.95 5.00 44.71
CA CYS A 16 -13.61 5.52 44.43
C CYS A 16 -13.31 6.69 45.38
N ARG A 17 -12.32 6.53 46.26
CA ARG A 17 -11.60 7.66 46.84
C ARG A 17 -10.12 7.37 46.87
N VAL A 18 -9.39 8.20 46.12
CA VAL A 18 -7.93 8.31 46.09
C VAL A 18 -7.47 8.87 47.43
N THR A 19 -6.51 8.24 48.10
CA THR A 19 -5.30 8.86 48.66
C THR A 19 -4.35 7.78 49.18
N ASP A 20 -3.06 8.14 49.22
CA ASP A 20 -2.01 7.56 50.06
C ASP A 20 -1.10 6.50 49.44
N THR A 21 -0.04 7.05 48.84
CA THR A 21 1.33 6.53 48.80
C THR A 21 1.58 5.36 49.76
N HIS A 22 1.60 4.13 49.25
CA HIS A 22 2.11 2.98 49.99
C HIS A 22 3.05 2.16 49.10
N SER A 23 4.31 2.19 49.53
CA SER A 23 5.31 1.13 49.47
C SER A 23 5.20 0.15 48.29
N ILE A 24 6.18 0.28 47.37
CA ILE A 24 6.60 -0.85 46.54
C ILE A 24 7.02 -1.99 47.46
N HIS A 25 6.12 -2.95 47.69
CA HIS A 25 6.50 -4.22 48.28
C HIS A 25 7.33 -4.97 47.24
N GLU A 26 8.64 -5.01 47.49
CA GLU A 26 9.61 -5.87 46.83
C GLU A 26 9.17 -7.33 47.08
N HIS A 27 8.41 -7.89 46.14
CA HIS A 27 8.08 -9.30 46.13
C HIS A 27 9.27 -10.05 45.55
N THR A 28 10.23 -10.36 46.41
CA THR A 28 11.31 -11.28 46.10
C THR A 28 10.70 -12.67 45.91
N MET A 29 10.55 -13.06 44.65
CA MET A 29 10.17 -14.42 44.28
C MET A 29 11.23 -15.39 44.81
N PRO A 30 10.86 -16.44 45.57
CA PRO A 30 11.81 -17.40 46.08
C PRO A 30 12.37 -18.25 44.95
N GLY A 31 13.65 -18.59 45.10
CA GLY A 31 14.52 -19.24 44.12
C GLY A 31 13.81 -20.22 43.19
N ASN A 32 13.79 -19.85 41.91
CA ASN A 32 13.69 -20.80 40.82
C ASN A 32 14.83 -20.49 39.85
N THR A 33 15.63 -21.50 39.60
CA THR A 33 16.90 -21.52 38.89
C THR A 33 16.78 -20.95 37.48
N PHE A 34 17.29 -19.73 37.26
CA PHE A 34 17.57 -19.12 35.96
C PHE A 34 18.76 -19.80 35.23
N HIS A 35 18.92 -21.12 35.36
CA HIS A 35 20.11 -21.85 34.90
C HIS A 35 19.78 -22.98 33.92
N GLU A 36 18.66 -22.85 33.20
CA GLU A 36 18.25 -23.80 32.15
C GLU A 36 17.85 -23.09 30.83
N TYR A 37 18.03 -21.76 30.75
CA TYR A 37 17.75 -20.97 29.54
C TYR A 37 19.01 -20.44 28.82
N GLU A 38 20.21 -20.74 29.35
CA GLU A 38 21.47 -20.34 28.72
C GLU A 38 21.82 -21.26 27.53
N ASP A 39 21.34 -22.51 27.52
CA ASP A 39 21.66 -23.50 26.47
C ASP A 39 20.87 -23.28 25.16
N LEU A 40 19.70 -22.63 25.20
CA LEU A 40 18.93 -22.28 23.99
C LEU A 40 19.49 -21.05 23.25
N VAL A 41 20.35 -20.26 23.90
CA VAL A 41 20.98 -19.07 23.31
C VAL A 41 22.26 -19.45 22.55
N ASN A 42 22.79 -20.66 22.76
CA ASN A 42 24.01 -21.17 22.14
C ASN A 42 23.81 -22.10 20.93
N SER A 43 22.56 -22.37 20.52
CA SER A 43 22.36 -22.97 19.19
C SER A 43 22.64 -21.89 18.15
N SER A 44 23.63 -22.11 17.27
CA SER A 44 23.81 -21.27 16.09
C SER A 44 22.46 -21.14 15.40
N LEU A 45 21.86 -19.94 15.45
CA LEU A 45 20.67 -19.62 14.68
C LEU A 45 21.05 -19.85 13.21
N GLU A 46 20.62 -20.97 12.64
CA GLU A 46 20.73 -21.17 11.20
C GLU A 46 19.84 -20.10 10.56
N THR A 47 20.47 -19.04 10.09
CA THR A 47 19.78 -17.97 9.38
C THR A 47 19.44 -18.47 7.98
N GLY A 48 18.15 -18.46 7.65
CA GLY A 48 17.72 -18.76 6.28
C GLY A 48 18.38 -17.79 5.30
N THR A 49 18.96 -18.32 4.23
CA THR A 49 19.57 -17.50 3.18
C THR A 49 18.51 -16.99 2.21
N HIS A 50 18.30 -15.67 2.19
CA HIS A 50 17.42 -15.00 1.24
C HIS A 50 18.26 -14.38 0.11
N HIS A 51 18.14 -14.92 -1.12
CA HIS A 51 18.91 -14.45 -2.28
C HIS A 51 18.08 -13.46 -3.12
N ASP A 52 18.37 -12.16 -2.97
CA ASP A 52 17.74 -11.08 -3.75
C ASP A 52 18.67 -10.38 -4.75
N GLN A 53 19.88 -10.90 -4.92
CA GLN A 53 20.83 -10.33 -5.88
C GLN A 53 20.20 -10.31 -7.29
N GLY A 54 20.13 -9.13 -7.89
CA GLY A 54 19.56 -8.91 -9.21
C GLY A 54 18.03 -8.70 -9.26
N LYS A 55 17.31 -8.78 -8.13
CA LYS A 55 15.88 -8.45 -8.09
C LYS A 55 15.66 -6.96 -7.78
N PRO A 56 14.65 -6.30 -8.38
CA PRO A 56 14.25 -4.96 -7.98
C PRO A 56 13.83 -4.91 -6.51
N SER A 57 14.30 -3.92 -5.76
CA SER A 57 13.88 -3.72 -4.36
C SER A 57 12.55 -2.98 -4.31
N LEU A 58 11.46 -3.71 -4.11
CA LEU A 58 10.11 -3.13 -3.99
C LEU A 58 9.96 -2.20 -2.77
N ALA A 59 10.84 -2.34 -1.76
CA ALA A 59 10.88 -1.45 -0.61
C ALA A 59 11.27 0.00 -0.96
N LEU A 60 11.83 0.24 -2.15
CA LEU A 60 12.16 1.59 -2.63
C LEU A 60 10.95 2.33 -3.21
N LEU A 61 9.82 1.64 -3.44
CA LEU A 61 8.62 2.27 -3.95
C LEU A 61 7.97 3.15 -2.89
N SER A 62 7.54 4.35 -3.30
CA SER A 62 6.78 5.25 -2.44
C SER A 62 5.44 4.61 -2.06
N ARG A 63 5.26 4.33 -0.76
CA ARG A 63 4.00 3.81 -0.22
C ARG A 63 2.82 4.74 -0.53
N ILE A 64 3.03 6.05 -0.45
CA ILE A 64 2.00 7.07 -0.72
C ILE A 64 1.53 6.95 -2.17
N SER A 65 2.47 6.90 -3.11
CA SER A 65 2.16 6.79 -4.54
C SER A 65 1.41 5.50 -4.85
N LEU A 66 1.83 4.38 -4.26
CA LEU A 66 1.16 3.09 -4.44
C LEU A 66 -0.27 3.09 -3.88
N GLU A 67 -0.49 3.67 -2.70
CA GLU A 67 -1.83 3.76 -2.11
C GLU A 67 -2.76 4.68 -2.90
N ASP A 68 -2.26 5.82 -3.39
CA ASP A 68 -3.06 6.73 -4.19
C ASP A 68 -3.47 6.09 -5.52
N THR A 69 -2.54 5.41 -6.21
CA THR A 69 -2.86 4.64 -7.41
C THR A 69 -3.85 3.51 -7.11
N ALA A 70 -3.72 2.81 -5.97
CA ALA A 70 -4.67 1.79 -5.56
C ALA A 70 -6.09 2.35 -5.38
N ARG A 71 -6.25 3.56 -4.81
CA ARG A 71 -7.57 4.21 -4.71
C ARG A 71 -8.18 4.54 -6.08
N VAL A 72 -7.36 4.94 -7.04
CA VAL A 72 -7.81 5.13 -8.44
C VAL A 72 -8.28 3.79 -9.03
N MET A 73 -7.55 2.71 -8.78
CA MET A 73 -7.97 1.37 -9.21
C MET A 73 -9.28 0.92 -8.56
N ASP A 74 -9.48 1.22 -7.27
CA ASP A 74 -10.74 0.93 -6.57
C ASP A 74 -11.91 1.71 -7.18
N PHE A 75 -11.71 2.99 -7.49
CA PHE A 75 -12.69 3.81 -8.20
C PHE A 75 -13.03 3.21 -9.57
N GLY A 76 -12.02 2.83 -10.35
CA GLY A 76 -12.20 2.18 -11.65
C GLY A 76 -12.90 0.82 -11.54
N ALA A 77 -12.58 0.03 -10.52
CA ALA A 77 -13.20 -1.27 -10.28
C ALA A 77 -14.68 -1.13 -9.92
N ALA A 78 -15.05 -0.13 -9.11
CA ALA A 78 -16.43 0.19 -8.80
C ALA A 78 -17.22 0.62 -10.05
N LYS A 79 -16.59 1.40 -10.95
CA LYS A 79 -17.21 1.92 -12.17
C LYS A 79 -17.34 0.89 -13.29
N TYR A 80 -16.32 0.04 -13.48
CA TYR A 80 -16.21 -0.81 -14.67
C TYR A 80 -16.13 -2.32 -14.40
N SER A 81 -16.04 -2.74 -13.13
CA SER A 81 -15.62 -4.07 -12.62
C SER A 81 -14.13 -4.19 -12.34
N THR A 82 -13.80 -4.99 -11.32
CA THR A 82 -12.44 -5.48 -11.07
C THR A 82 -11.87 -6.09 -12.36
N HIS A 83 -10.59 -5.85 -12.64
CA HIS A 83 -9.87 -6.40 -13.80
C HIS A 83 -10.44 -6.00 -15.18
N ASN A 84 -11.33 -5.01 -15.28
CA ASN A 84 -11.89 -4.61 -16.58
C ASN A 84 -10.80 -4.19 -17.58
N TRP A 85 -9.74 -3.53 -17.10
CA TRP A 85 -8.62 -3.10 -17.93
C TRP A 85 -7.80 -4.28 -18.51
N HIS A 86 -7.82 -5.49 -17.95
CA HIS A 86 -7.15 -6.63 -18.60
C HIS A 86 -7.86 -7.13 -19.86
N LYS A 87 -9.11 -6.71 -20.10
CA LYS A 87 -9.85 -7.06 -21.33
C LYS A 87 -9.32 -6.34 -22.58
N GLY A 88 -8.38 -5.41 -22.40
CA GLY A 88 -7.81 -4.60 -23.47
C GLY A 88 -8.56 -3.30 -23.68
N ILE A 89 -7.78 -2.22 -23.74
CA ILE A 89 -8.20 -0.85 -24.06
C ILE A 89 -7.20 -0.35 -25.11
N SER A 90 -7.62 0.48 -26.07
CA SER A 90 -6.68 0.96 -27.09
C SER A 90 -5.55 1.78 -26.43
N TRP A 91 -4.31 1.58 -26.89
CA TRP A 91 -3.14 2.21 -26.27
C TRP A 91 -3.22 3.73 -26.35
N THR A 92 -3.72 4.28 -27.46
CA THR A 92 -3.92 5.72 -27.59
C THR A 92 -4.99 6.27 -26.66
N ALA A 93 -6.03 5.48 -26.30
CA ALA A 93 -7.05 5.91 -25.35
C ALA A 93 -6.47 6.02 -23.93
N ILE A 94 -5.69 5.02 -23.48
CA ILE A 94 -4.99 5.10 -22.18
C ILE A 94 -3.98 6.25 -22.17
N MET A 95 -3.19 6.39 -23.25
CA MET A 95 -2.23 7.50 -23.39
C MET A 95 -2.91 8.87 -23.32
N SER A 96 -4.05 9.03 -24.00
CA SER A 96 -4.81 10.28 -23.99
C SER A 96 -5.38 10.57 -22.60
N SER A 97 -5.82 9.55 -21.86
CA SER A 97 -6.25 9.69 -20.46
C SER A 97 -5.11 10.19 -19.58
N ALA A 98 -3.95 9.54 -19.64
CA ALA A 98 -2.78 9.92 -18.85
C ALA A 98 -2.38 11.38 -19.13
N LEU A 99 -2.34 11.77 -20.41
CA LEU A 99 -1.97 13.12 -20.81
C LEU A 99 -2.96 14.17 -20.31
N ARG A 100 -4.28 13.91 -20.31
CA ARG A 100 -5.27 14.84 -19.76
C ARG A 100 -5.06 15.09 -18.28
N HIS A 101 -4.78 14.04 -17.51
CA HIS A 101 -4.51 14.19 -16.08
C HIS A 101 -3.19 14.92 -15.83
N LEU A 102 -2.15 14.66 -16.61
CA LEU A 102 -0.88 15.39 -16.52
C LEU A 102 -1.03 16.88 -16.88
N TYR A 103 -1.85 17.20 -17.89
CA TYR A 103 -2.13 18.59 -18.26
C TYR A 103 -2.97 19.31 -17.21
N ALA A 104 -4.02 18.69 -16.68
CA ALA A 104 -4.80 19.27 -15.58
C ALA A 104 -3.93 19.58 -14.35
N PHE A 105 -3.04 18.64 -13.98
CA PHE A 105 -2.06 18.88 -12.91
C PHE A 105 -1.12 20.05 -13.23
N ASN A 106 -0.59 20.12 -14.46
CA ASN A 106 0.26 21.23 -14.89
C ASN A 106 -0.48 22.59 -14.85
N ASP A 107 -1.78 22.58 -15.09
CA ASP A 107 -2.63 23.78 -15.07
C ASP A 107 -3.06 24.19 -13.65
N GLY A 108 -2.63 23.43 -12.63
CA GLY A 108 -2.84 23.74 -11.21
C GLY A 108 -4.06 23.06 -10.58
N GLU A 109 -4.66 22.10 -11.28
CA GLU A 109 -5.71 21.26 -10.71
C GLU A 109 -5.06 20.06 -10.01
N ASP A 110 -5.25 19.91 -8.69
CA ASP A 110 -4.62 18.82 -7.94
C ASP A 110 -5.42 17.51 -8.01
N LEU A 111 -6.75 17.63 -8.09
CA LEU A 111 -7.70 16.53 -7.96
C LEU A 111 -8.64 16.48 -9.17
N ASP A 112 -8.88 15.26 -9.64
CA ASP A 112 -9.85 14.95 -10.69
C ASP A 112 -11.28 15.25 -10.24
N GLU A 113 -12.04 15.96 -11.07
CA GLU A 113 -13.40 16.40 -10.77
C GLU A 113 -14.38 15.22 -10.58
N GLU A 114 -14.19 14.13 -11.33
CA GLU A 114 -15.11 12.99 -11.28
C GLU A 114 -14.90 12.14 -10.01
N SER A 115 -13.64 11.83 -9.70
CA SER A 115 -13.27 10.90 -8.63
C SER A 115 -12.92 11.57 -7.31
N GLY A 116 -12.54 12.85 -7.34
CA GLY A 116 -11.94 13.56 -6.20
C GLY A 116 -10.54 13.04 -5.82
N LEU A 117 -9.87 12.30 -6.71
CA LEU A 117 -8.55 11.70 -6.48
C LEU A 117 -7.45 12.43 -7.25
N SER A 118 -6.19 12.24 -6.86
CA SER A 118 -5.05 12.92 -7.48
C SER A 118 -4.92 12.64 -8.97
N HIS A 119 -4.74 13.71 -9.75
CA HIS A 119 -4.42 13.59 -11.19
C HIS A 119 -3.13 12.80 -11.45
N LEU A 120 -2.10 12.96 -10.59
CA LEU A 120 -0.86 12.19 -10.71
C LEU A 120 -1.09 10.70 -10.48
N ALA A 121 -1.99 10.35 -9.55
CA ALA A 121 -2.34 8.96 -9.30
C ALA A 121 -3.07 8.31 -10.47
N HIS A 122 -3.97 9.05 -11.14
CA HIS A 122 -4.61 8.60 -12.39
C HIS A 122 -3.59 8.40 -13.50
N ALA A 123 -2.70 9.37 -13.72
CA ALA A 123 -1.64 9.24 -14.73
C ALA A 123 -0.72 8.03 -14.44
N MET A 124 -0.36 7.79 -13.17
CA MET A 124 0.41 6.61 -12.77
C MET A 124 -0.35 5.30 -13.03
N CYS A 125 -1.66 5.25 -12.78
CA CYS A 125 -2.51 4.11 -13.10
C CYS A 125 -2.52 3.81 -14.62
N ASP A 126 -2.71 4.84 -15.44
CA ASP A 126 -2.72 4.72 -16.90
C ASP A 126 -1.36 4.23 -17.45
N VAL A 127 -0.25 4.78 -16.95
CA VAL A 127 1.09 4.35 -17.34
C VAL A 127 1.37 2.91 -16.90
N MET A 128 0.89 2.50 -15.72
CA MET A 128 1.00 1.13 -15.25
C MET A 128 0.28 0.16 -16.20
N PHE A 129 -0.92 0.48 -16.68
CA PHE A 129 -1.62 -0.35 -17.67
C PHE A 129 -0.85 -0.48 -18.97
N LEU A 130 -0.33 0.64 -19.51
CA LEU A 130 0.47 0.63 -20.74
C LEU A 130 1.77 -0.19 -20.59
N LEU A 131 2.43 -0.08 -19.44
CA LEU A 131 3.63 -0.85 -19.14
C LEU A 131 3.33 -2.35 -19.11
N GLU A 132 2.23 -2.75 -18.49
CA GLU A 132 1.80 -4.15 -18.49
C GLU A 132 1.45 -4.63 -19.89
N TYR A 133 0.67 -3.88 -20.66
CA TYR A 133 0.32 -4.23 -22.04
C TYR A 133 1.55 -4.42 -22.92
N TYR A 134 2.57 -3.57 -22.74
CA TYR A 134 3.84 -3.70 -23.42
C TYR A 134 4.58 -4.99 -23.05
N HIS A 135 4.59 -5.37 -21.77
CA HIS A 135 5.26 -6.58 -21.29
C HIS A 135 4.49 -7.88 -21.60
N LEU A 136 3.16 -7.82 -21.71
CA LEU A 136 2.31 -8.95 -22.06
C LEU A 136 2.09 -9.12 -23.58
N ASP A 137 2.75 -8.29 -24.40
CA ASP A 137 2.61 -8.28 -25.87
C ASP A 137 1.16 -8.15 -26.35
N MET A 138 0.38 -7.29 -25.68
CA MET A 138 -1.02 -6.97 -26.04
C MET A 138 -1.11 -6.03 -27.25
N SER A 139 -0.43 -6.42 -28.33
CA SER A 139 -0.24 -5.64 -29.56
C SER A 139 -1.50 -5.53 -30.40
N GLU A 140 -2.50 -6.40 -30.19
CA GLU A 140 -3.81 -6.31 -30.81
C GLU A 140 -4.59 -5.05 -30.39
N PHE A 141 -4.24 -4.45 -29.25
CA PHE A 141 -4.80 -3.18 -28.78
C PHE A 141 -3.90 -1.97 -29.07
N ASP A 142 -2.71 -2.18 -29.65
CA ASP A 142 -1.76 -1.12 -29.98
C ASP A 142 -2.11 -0.44 -31.30
N ASP A 143 -2.87 0.65 -31.19
CA ASP A 143 -3.36 1.49 -32.29
C ASP A 143 -2.46 2.70 -32.59
N ARG A 144 -1.24 2.74 -32.04
CA ARG A 144 -0.30 3.84 -32.29
C ARG A 144 0.15 3.87 -33.74
N TRP A 145 0.33 5.08 -34.28
CA TRP A 145 0.91 5.26 -35.60
C TRP A 145 2.38 4.81 -35.64
N LYS A 146 2.66 3.75 -36.41
CA LYS A 146 4.02 3.22 -36.62
C LYS A 146 4.45 3.48 -38.05
N VAL A 147 5.46 4.32 -38.25
CA VAL A 147 6.09 4.50 -39.57
C VAL A 147 6.81 3.20 -39.92
N LYS A 148 6.48 2.59 -41.07
CA LYS A 148 7.25 1.46 -41.57
C LYS A 148 8.65 1.96 -41.92
N ALA A 149 9.68 1.40 -41.28
CA ALA A 149 11.05 1.68 -41.68
C ALA A 149 11.21 1.27 -43.16
N THR A 150 11.48 2.23 -44.03
CA THR A 150 11.93 1.94 -45.40
C THR A 150 13.26 1.23 -45.27
N LYS A 151 13.31 -0.06 -45.61
CA LYS A 151 14.58 -0.76 -45.78
C LYS A 151 15.31 -0.06 -46.92
N THR A 152 16.38 0.66 -46.60
CA THR A 152 17.40 1.01 -47.60
C THR A 152 18.15 -0.28 -47.90
N ASP A 153 17.95 -0.78 -49.12
CA ASP A 153 18.72 -1.89 -49.71
C ASP A 153 20.22 -1.55 -49.80
#